data_AF-A0A0R3FIK7-F1
#
_entry.id   AF-A0A0R3FIK7-F1
#
_cell.length_a   1.000
_cell.length_b   1.000
_cell.length_c   1.000
_cell.angle_alpha   90.00
_cell.angle_beta   90.00
_cell.angle_gamma   90.00
#
_symmetry.space_group_name_H-M   'P 1'
#
loop_
_entity.id
_entity.type
_entity.pdbx_description
1 polymer ?
#
loop_
_entity_poly.entity_id
_entity_poly.type
_entity_poly.pdbx_seq_one_letter_code
_entity_poly.pdbx_strand_id
1 'polypeptide(L)' 'MAQARVLLRSLYEHVNYVSQQIDKAERQIDRHANLAAPRHHRRLRAMRKELDEAHRLISGLHGCYPATRETSGGTAY' A
#
# COMPACT_ATOMS: atom_id res chain seq x y z
N MET A 1 -5.38 22.48 0.79
CA MET A 1 -5.95 21.29 0.11
C MET A 1 -5.01 20.65 -0.92
N ALA A 2 -4.23 21.41 -1.70
CA ALA A 2 -3.28 20.84 -2.68
C ALA A 2 -2.25 19.88 -2.05
N GLN A 3 -1.68 20.24 -0.90
CA GLN A 3 -0.68 19.42 -0.20
C GLN A 3 -1.22 18.05 0.27
N ALA A 4 -2.48 17.99 0.74
CA ALA A 4 -3.10 16.72 1.16
C ALA A 4 -3.31 15.77 -0.04
N ARG A 5 -3.64 16.30 -1.23
CA ARG A 5 -3.74 15.50 -2.46
C ARG A 5 -2.38 14.97 -2.91
N VAL A 6 -1.33 15.78 -2.82
CA VAL A 6 0.05 15.36 -3.15
C VAL A 6 0.51 14.23 -2.22
N LEU A 7 0.26 14.36 -0.92
CA LEU A 7 0.59 13.32 0.05
C LEU A 7 -0.19 12.02 -0.23
N LEU A 8 -1.49 12.11 -0.53
CA LEU A 8 -2.30 10.97 -0.92
C LEU A 8 -1.76 10.25 -2.15
N ARG A 9 -1.36 11.00 -3.19
CA ARG A 9 -0.74 10.44 -4.38
C ARG A 9 0.54 9.67 -4.03
N SER A 10 1.41 10.26 -3.21
CA SER A 10 2.64 9.60 -2.76
C SER A 10 2.35 8.32 -1.96
N LEU A 11 1.31 8.31 -1.12
CA LEU A 11 0.91 7.11 -0.39
C LEU A 11 0.39 6.00 -1.32
N TYR A 12 -0.41 6.35 -2.35
CA TYR A 12 -0.85 5.37 -3.35
C TYR A 12 0.31 4.80 -4.17
N GLU A 13 1.26 5.66 -4.58
CA GLU A 13 2.48 5.23 -5.26
C GLU A 13 3.31 4.27 -4.37
N HIS A 14 3.39 4.57 -3.08
CA HIS A 14 4.07 3.72 -2.11
C HIS A 14 3.35 2.37 -1.89
N VAL A 15 2.02 2.35 -1.77
CA VAL A 15 1.23 1.11 -1.70
C VAL A 15 1.47 0.23 -2.93
N ASN A 16 1.48 0.83 -4.13
CA ASN A 16 1.75 0.09 -5.36
C ASN A 16 3.18 -0.49 -5.35
N TYR A 17 4.17 0.29 -4.92
CA TYR A 17 5.54 -0.17 -4.80
C TYR A 17 5.68 -1.35 -3.83
N VAL A 18 5.13 -1.23 -2.61
CA VAL A 18 5.23 -2.28 -1.58
C VAL A 18 4.50 -3.55 -2.03
N SER A 19 3.33 -3.42 -2.66
CA SER A 19 2.59 -4.55 -3.24
C SER A 19 3.44 -5.33 -4.26
N GLN A 20 4.09 -4.62 -5.20
CA GLN A 20 4.97 -5.27 -6.18
C GLN A 20 6.18 -5.95 -5.53
N GLN A 21 6.69 -5.43 -4.42
CA GLN A 21 7.81 -6.04 -3.70
C GLN A 21 7.37 -7.29 -2.92
N ILE A 22 6.14 -7.29 -2.40
CA ILE A 22 5.52 -8.48 -1.81
C ILE A 22 5.40 -9.56 -2.87
N ASP A 23 4.82 -9.25 -4.04
CA ASP A 23 4.67 -10.22 -5.14
C ASP A 23 6.00 -10.84 -5.57
N LYS A 24 7.05 -10.01 -5.69
CA LYS A 24 8.41 -10.48 -6.02
C LYS A 24 8.98 -11.38 -4.94
N ALA A 25 8.80 -11.02 -3.67
CA ALA A 25 9.30 -11.78 -2.54
C ALA A 25 8.55 -13.11 -2.38
N GLU A 26 7.24 -13.14 -2.58
CA GLU A 26 6.44 -14.37 -2.57
C GLU A 26 6.89 -15.32 -3.69
N ARG A 27 7.02 -14.83 -4.93
CA ARG A 27 7.57 -15.62 -6.05
C ARG A 27 8.97 -16.17 -5.78
N GLN A 28 9.80 -15.42 -5.06
CA GLN A 28 11.15 -15.87 -4.70
C GLN A 28 11.13 -16.97 -3.64
N ILE A 29 10.22 -16.89 -2.66
CA ILE A 29 10.02 -17.94 -1.67
C ILE A 29 9.52 -19.22 -2.35
N ASP A 30 8.53 -19.12 -3.22
CA ASP A 30 7.97 -20.28 -3.92
C ASP A 30 9.04 -21.02 -4.74
N ARG A 31 9.94 -20.28 -5.41
CA ARG A 31 11.06 -20.84 -6.18
C ARG A 31 12.14 -21.49 -5.31
N HIS A 32 12.30 -21.05 -4.07
CA HIS A 32 13.41 -21.45 -3.19
C HIS A 32 12.93 -21.91 -1.81
N ALA A 33 11.81 -22.66 -1.78
CA ALA A 33 11.03 -23.02 -0.59
C ALA A 33 11.86 -23.56 0.59
N ASN A 34 12.99 -24.22 0.33
CA ASN A 34 13.75 -24.94 1.36
C ASN A 34 14.97 -24.20 1.93
N LEU A 35 15.46 -23.10 1.33
CA LEU A 35 16.79 -22.55 1.65
C LEU A 35 16.80 -21.19 2.37
N ALA A 36 15.72 -20.41 2.29
CA ALA A 36 15.73 -19.04 2.85
C ALA A 36 14.41 -18.60 3.53
N ALA A 37 13.49 -19.55 3.76
CA ALA A 37 12.13 -19.29 4.21
C ALA A 37 12.02 -18.36 5.44
N PRO A 38 12.77 -18.53 6.56
CA PRO A 38 12.52 -17.73 7.77
C PRO A 38 12.81 -16.24 7.59
N ARG A 39 13.90 -15.89 6.90
CA ARG A 39 14.28 -14.49 6.64
C ARG A 39 13.31 -13.84 5.66
N HIS A 40 12.92 -14.55 4.60
CA HIS A 40 11.96 -14.01 3.63
C HIS A 40 10.55 -13.87 4.21
N HIS A 41 10.09 -14.82 5.04
CA HIS A 41 8.81 -14.68 5.75
C HIS A 41 8.82 -13.51 6.74
N ARG A 42 9.92 -13.28 7.47
CA ARG A 42 10.04 -12.09 8.34
C ARG A 42 9.96 -10.81 7.53
N ARG A 43 10.63 -10.75 6.37
CA ARG A 43 10.60 -9.60 5.48
C ARG A 43 9.20 -9.36 4.89
N LEU A 44 8.50 -10.40 4.47
CA LEU A 44 7.11 -10.31 3.99
C LEU A 44 6.17 -9.78 5.07
N ARG A 45 6.30 -10.27 6.31
CA ARG A 45 5.51 -9.76 7.43
C ARG A 45 5.76 -8.27 7.68
N ALA A 46 7.00 -7.80 7.51
CA ALA A 46 7.31 -6.38 7.63
C ALA A 46 6.67 -5.56 6.51
N MET A 47 6.78 -5.99 5.25
CA MET A 47 6.15 -5.30 4.11
C MET A 47 4.62 -5.25 4.22
N ARG A 48 3.99 -6.33 4.68
CA ARG A 48 2.54 -6.34 4.91
C ARG A 48 2.11 -5.32 5.97
N LYS A 49 2.87 -5.18 7.06
CA LYS A 49 2.62 -4.14 8.07
C LYS A 49 2.78 -2.72 7.51
N GLU A 50 3.77 -2.51 6.65
CA GLU A 50 3.99 -1.23 5.97
C GLU A 50 2.81 -0.86 5.07
N LEU A 51 2.28 -1.85 4.34
CA LEU A 51 1.09 -1.70 3.51
C LEU A 51 -0.17 -1.41 4.33
N ASP A 52 -0.37 -2.11 5.44
CA ASP A 52 -1.48 -1.86 6.38
C ASP A 52 -1.42 -0.42 6.93
N GLU A 53 -0.24 0.04 7.33
CA GLU A 53 -0.06 1.40 7.84
C GLU A 53 -0.29 2.45 6.75
N ALA A 54 0.19 2.23 5.53
CA ALA A 54 -0.07 3.12 4.40
C ALA A 54 -1.59 3.26 4.12
N HIS A 55 -2.34 2.16 4.14
CA HIS A 55 -3.80 2.19 4.01
C HIS A 55 -4.49 2.92 5.17
N ARG A 56 -3.98 2.78 6.40
CA ARG A 56 -4.48 3.51 7.56
C ARG A 56 -4.25 5.02 7.40
N LEU A 57 -3.08 5.43 6.93
CA LEU A 57 -2.76 6.83 6.67
C LEU A 57 -3.63 7.43 5.56
N ILE A 58 -3.85 6.70 4.47
CA ILE A 58 -4.79 7.08 3.41
C ILE A 58 -6.19 7.30 4.00
N SER A 59 -6.69 6.33 4.77
CA SER A 59 -8.01 6.41 5.41
C SER A 59 -8.12 7.61 6.35
N GLY A 60 -7.08 7.88 7.16
CA GLY A 60 -7.00 9.04 8.04
C GLY A 60 -7.00 10.36 7.28
N LEU A 61 -6.24 10.46 6.18
CA LEU A 61 -6.20 11.66 5.33
C LEU A 61 -7.55 11.94 4.66
N HIS A 62 -8.26 10.91 4.20
CA HIS A 62 -9.62 11.07 3.69
C HIS A 62 -10.62 11.49 4.77
N GLY A 63 -10.42 11.08 6.02
CA GLY A 63 -11.21 11.52 7.17
C GLY A 63 -10.99 12.99 7.53
N CYS A 64 -9.72 13.42 7.60
CA CYS A 64 -9.34 14.80 7.94
C CYS A 64 -9.61 15.80 6.80
N TYR A 65 -9.54 15.33 5.55
CA TYR A 65 -9.74 16.15 4.37
C TYR A 65 -10.75 15.51 3.42
N PRO A 66 -12.07 15.60 3.71
CA PRO A 66 -13.10 14.97 2.88
C PRO A 66 -13.04 15.39 1.41
N ALA A 67 -12.57 16.61 1.12
CA ALA A 67 -12.36 17.14 -0.23
C ALA A 67 -11.29 16.39 -1.06
N THR A 68 -10.58 15.43 -0.48
CA THR A 68 -9.64 14.53 -1.18
C THR A 68 -10.26 13.17 -1.53
N ARG A 69 -11.44 12.83 -0.98
CA ARG A 69 -12.29 11.79 -1.55
C ARG A 69 -12.83 12.39 -2.85
N GLU A 70 -12.15 12.15 -3.96
CA GLU A 70 -12.77 12.38 -5.25
C GLU A 70 -14.09 11.62 -5.22
N THR A 71 -15.19 12.37 -5.28
CA THR A 71 -16.54 11.85 -5.32
C THR A 71 -16.66 10.98 -6.56
N SER A 72 -16.47 9.68 -6.41
CA SER A 72 -16.98 8.65 -7.32
C SER A 72 -18.52 8.54 -7.27
N GLY A 73 -19.19 9.66 -7.00
CA GLY A 73 -20.63 9.80 -6.91
C GLY A 73 -21.05 11.00 -7.76
N GLY A 74 -21.15 10.77 -9.07
CA GLY A 74 -21.47 11.82 -10.02
C GLY A 74 -21.42 11.43 -11.49
N THR A 75 -21.60 10.16 -11.84
CA THR A 75 -22.04 9.77 -13.19
C THR A 75 -23.44 9.17 -13.07
N ALA A 76 -24.40 10.06 -12.86
CA ALA A 76 -25.77 9.84 -13.26
C ALA A 76 -26.00 10.79 -14.44
N TYR A 77 -25.85 10.28 -15.66
CA TYR A 77 -26.50 10.72 -16.90
C TYR A 77 -26.43 9.57 -17.90
#